data_AF-A0A962M5X6-F1
#
_entry.id   AF-A0A962M5X6-F1
#
_cell.length_a   1.000
_cell.length_b   1.000
_cell.length_c   1.000
_cell.angle_alpha   90.00
_cell.angle_beta   90.00
_cell.angle_gamma   90.00
#
_symmetry.space_group_name_H-M   'P 1'
#
loop_
_entity.id
_entity.type
_entity.pdbx_description
1 polymer ?
#
loop_
_entity_poly.entity_id
_entity_poly.type
_entity_poly.pdbx_seq_one_letter_code
_entity_poly.pdbx_strand_id
1 'polypeptide(L)' 'MDDPFADIRPYRNEEVAGVLVRLLDDRELLDTLAGFRLGKLAGLAPALVRPLVRWALAREVRGV' A
#
# COMPACT_ATOMS: atom_id res chain seq x y z
N MET A 1 6.19 -33.84 12.19
CA MET A 1 4.90 -33.15 12.38
C MET A 1 5.13 -31.73 11.92
N ASP A 2 4.47 -31.30 10.85
CA ASP A 2 4.56 -29.93 10.37
C ASP A 2 3.80 -28.99 11.33
N ASP A 3 4.40 -27.85 11.64
CA ASP A 3 3.80 -26.83 12.51
C ASP A 3 2.67 -26.12 11.74
N PRO A 4 1.39 -26.25 12.16
CA PRO A 4 0.26 -25.65 11.47
C PRO A 4 0.25 -24.12 11.47
N PHE A 5 1.14 -23.48 12.25
CA PHE A 5 1.26 -22.03 12.34
C PHE A 5 2.53 -21.47 11.68
N ALA A 6 3.32 -22.31 10.99
CA ALA A 6 4.58 -21.91 10.36
C ALA A 6 4.43 -20.71 9.40
N ASP A 7 3.25 -20.57 8.77
CA ASP A 7 2.93 -19.48 7.84
C ASP A 7 2.59 -18.16 8.56
N ILE A 8 2.12 -18.21 9.81
CA ILE A 8 1.80 -17.03 10.63
C ILE A 8 3.01 -16.67 11.48
N ARG A 9 4.15 -16.43 10.83
CA ARG A 9 5.37 -15.99 11.51
C ARG A 9 5.41 -14.46 11.69
N PRO A 10 6.11 -13.94 12.72
CA PRO A 10 6.36 -12.52 12.85
C PRO A 10 7.07 -11.95 11.62
N TYR A 11 6.59 -10.82 11.11
CA TYR A 11 7.26 -10.10 10.03
C TYR A 11 8.61 -9.58 10.51
N ARG A 12 9.65 -9.78 9.70
CA ARG A 12 10.98 -9.22 9.95
C ARG A 12 11.10 -7.86 9.28
N ASN A 13 11.85 -6.94 9.89
CA ASN A 13 12.00 -5.56 9.40
C ASN A 13 12.55 -5.51 7.97
N GLU A 14 13.44 -6.46 7.62
CA GLU A 14 14.03 -6.53 6.28
C GLU A 14 12.99 -6.89 5.20
N GLU A 15 11.90 -7.55 5.57
CA GLU A 15 10.81 -7.93 4.65
C GLU A 15 9.83 -6.77 4.41
N VAL A 16 9.77 -5.80 5.33
CA VAL A 16 8.82 -4.68 5.30
C VAL A 16 9.02 -3.81 4.05
N ALA A 17 10.25 -3.46 3.72
CA ALA A 17 10.53 -2.61 2.56
C ALA A 17 10.02 -3.23 1.25
N GLY A 18 10.23 -4.54 1.06
CA GLY A 18 9.77 -5.26 -0.12
C GLY A 18 8.24 -5.32 -0.21
N VAL A 19 7.56 -5.49 0.91
CA VAL A 19 6.09 -5.47 0.98
C VAL A 19 5.55 -4.08 0.66
N LEU A 20 6.13 -3.04 1.25
CA LEU A 20 5.70 -1.66 1.02
C LEU A 20 5.86 -1.24 -0.44
N VAL A 21 6.96 -1.63 -1.11
CA VAL A 21 7.14 -1.39 -2.54
C VAL A 21 6.04 -2.05 -3.36
N ARG A 22 5.68 -3.30 -3.04
CA ARG A 22 4.59 -4.02 -3.73
C ARG A 22 3.24 -3.36 -3.51
N LEU A 23 2.95 -2.96 -2.27
CA LEU A 23 1.70 -2.27 -1.92
C LEU A 23 1.59 -0.91 -2.62
N LEU A 24 2.69 -0.17 -2.74
CA LEU A 24 2.73 1.11 -3.46
C LEU A 24 2.52 0.98 -4.97
N ASP A 25 2.68 -0.22 -5.53
CA ASP A 25 2.43 -0.52 -6.94
C ASP A 25 1.04 -1.14 -7.18
N ASP A 26 0.35 -1.53 -6.10
CA ASP A 26 -0.97 -2.12 -6.15
C ASP A 26 -2.03 -1.07 -6.53
N ARG A 27 -2.60 -1.24 -7.72
CA ARG A 27 -3.58 -0.32 -8.29
C ARG A 27 -4.89 -0.30 -7.50
N GLU A 28 -5.33 -1.45 -7.00
CA GLU A 28 -6.57 -1.59 -6.25
C GLU A 28 -6.42 -0.95 -4.86
N LEU A 29 -5.27 -1.14 -4.23
CA LEU A 29 -4.94 -0.46 -2.96
C LEU A 29 -4.94 1.06 -3.13
N LEU A 30 -4.29 1.57 -4.18
CA LEU A 30 -4.23 3.01 -4.44
C LEU A 30 -5.61 3.60 -4.72
N ASP A 31 -6.47 2.90 -5.47
CA ASP A 31 -7.84 3.34 -5.73
C ASP A 31 -8.69 3.34 -4.45
N THR A 32 -8.53 2.32 -3.60
CA THR A 32 -9.22 2.21 -2.32
C THR A 32 -8.81 3.34 -1.37
N LEU A 33 -7.50 3.59 -1.25
CA LEU A 33 -6.96 4.70 -0.44
C LEU A 33 -7.36 6.07 -0.99
N ALA A 34 -7.41 6.21 -2.31
CA ALA A 34 -7.91 7.41 -2.96
C ALA A 34 -9.38 7.68 -2.59
N GLY A 35 -10.24 6.67 -2.71
CA GLY A 35 -11.65 6.76 -2.31
C GLY A 35 -11.81 7.07 -0.82
N PHE A 36 -10.98 6.47 0.03
CA PHE A 36 -11.00 6.72 1.47
C PHE A 36 -10.57 8.16 1.84
N ARG A 37 -9.49 8.68 1.25
CA ARG A 37 -8.96 10.02 1.58
C ARG A 37 -9.68 11.16 0.85
N LEU A 38 -10.12 10.95 -0.39
CA LEU A 38 -10.64 12.01 -1.27
C LEU A 38 -12.14 11.88 -1.57
N GLY A 39 -12.77 10.76 -1.18
CA GLY A 39 -14.20 10.52 -1.40
C GLY A 39 -14.57 10.58 -2.88
N LYS A 40 -15.66 11.29 -3.18
CA LYS A 40 -16.19 11.43 -4.56
C LYS A 40 -15.20 12.10 -5.52
N LEU A 41 -14.23 12.86 -5.02
CA LEU A 41 -13.20 13.52 -5.84
C LEU A 41 -12.24 12.50 -6.48
N ALA A 42 -12.08 11.31 -5.89
CA ALA A 42 -11.27 10.24 -6.45
C ALA A 42 -11.80 9.76 -7.83
N GLY A 43 -13.12 9.81 -8.03
CA GLY A 43 -13.77 9.37 -9.27
C GLY A 43 -13.73 10.39 -10.41
N LEU A 44 -13.38 11.66 -10.14
CA LEU A 44 -13.36 12.71 -11.17
C LEU A 44 -12.14 12.60 -12.09
N ALA A 45 -11.00 12.17 -11.56
CA ALA A 45 -9.75 12.08 -12.30
C ALA A 45 -8.85 10.93 -11.78
N PRO A 46 -9.27 9.66 -11.95
CA PRO A 46 -8.55 8.51 -11.39
C PRO A 46 -7.09 8.42 -11.88
N ALA A 47 -6.81 8.86 -13.11
CA ALA A 47 -5.46 8.87 -13.67
C ALA A 47 -4.51 9.87 -12.98
N LEU A 48 -5.03 10.99 -12.43
CA LEU A 48 -4.25 11.98 -11.68
C LEU A 48 -4.16 11.64 -10.19
N VAL A 49 -5.22 11.04 -9.65
CA VAL A 49 -5.32 10.70 -8.24
C VAL A 49 -4.35 9.56 -7.87
N ARG A 50 -4.22 8.55 -8.72
CA ARG A 50 -3.30 7.42 -8.49
C ARG A 50 -1.84 7.83 -8.25
N PRO A 51 -1.17 8.59 -9.15
CA PRO A 51 0.21 9.00 -8.92
C PRO A 51 0.36 9.93 -7.71
N LEU A 52 -0.67 10.74 -7.40
CA LEU A 52 -0.68 11.61 -6.23
C LEU A 52 -0.71 10.81 -4.92
N VAL A 53 -1.61 9.82 -4.83
CA VAL A 53 -1.73 8.95 -3.65
C VAL A 53 -0.48 8.09 -3.49
N ARG A 54 0.06 7.54 -4.58
CA ARG A 54 1.32 6.79 -4.58
C ARG A 54 2.47 7.64 -4.07
N TRP A 55 2.60 8.89 -4.54
CA TRP A 55 3.66 9.80 -4.09
C TRP A 55 3.52 10.16 -2.61
N ALA A 56 2.29 10.45 -2.15
CA ALA A 56 2.03 10.77 -0.75
C ALA A 56 2.38 9.59 0.17
N LEU A 57 1.99 8.36 -0.21
CA LEU A 57 2.31 7.14 0.53
C LEU A 57 3.81 6.87 0.51
N ALA A 58 4.46 6.94 -0.65
CA ALA A 58 5.92 6.74 -0.76
C ALA A 58 6.72 7.70 0.13
N ARG A 59 6.23 8.92 0.33
CA ARG A 59 6.82 9.89 1.25
C ARG A 59 6.60 9.52 2.72
N GLU A 60 5.44 8.96 3.05
CA GLU A 60 5.05 8.52 4.40
C GLU A 60 5.88 7.30 4.85
N VAL A 61 6.08 6.32 3.96
CA VAL A 61 6.89 5.13 4.26
C VAL A 61 8.41 5.32 4.17
N ARG A 62 8.90 6.46 3.65
CA ARG A 62 10.35 6.74 3.60
C ARG A 62 10.99 6.87 5.00
N GLY A 63 10.18 7.00 6.06
CA GLY A 63 10.64 7.11 7.45
C GLY A 63 10.49 5.84 8.28
N VAL A 64 10.12 4.72 7.67
CA VAL A 64 9.89 3.41 8.32
C VAL A 64 11.08 2.48 8.10
#